data_AF-A0A929SPM6-F1
#
_entry.id   AF-A0A929SPM6-F1
#
_cell.length_a   1.000
_cell.length_b   1.000
_cell.length_c   1.000
_cell.angle_alpha   90.00
_cell.angle_beta   90.00
_cell.angle_gamma   90.00
#
_symmetry.space_group_name_H-M   'P 1'
#
loop_
_entity.id
_entity.type
_entity.pdbx_description
1 polymer ?
#
loop_
_entity_poly.entity_id
_entity_poly.type
_entity_poly.pdbx_seq_one_letter_code
_entity_poly.pdbx_strand_id
1 'polypeptide(L)'
;MENNEEIINSLDEEITSPSSSQEAKQKRVEEGLELDTNDRIGEGVLEILPDGYGFLRGQNYLSTPDDIYISPTQIKRFHLDNGDKVRGIARNPKEGERYPALIYVAKINDDTPENAYKRKHFDDLIPIYPNERLKMETKQDDYATRMIDLICPIGKGQRGMIVAPPKVGKTTLLKKIANSITTNNPEVELIVLLIDERPEEVTDMRRSIKGDVIYSTFDEFSEHHVKVAEMVLERAKRLAEQDKDVVILLDSITRLARAYNLTIPTSGRTLSGGLDPAALHYPKKFFGAARNIENGGSLTILATALIDTGSRMDEVI
;
A
#
# COMPACT_ATOMS: atom_id res chain seq x y z
N MET A 1 16.21 -7.77 26.69
CA MET A 1 16.43 -7.18 25.36
C MET A 1 16.99 -8.20 24.37
N GLU A 2 17.85 -9.15 24.77
CA GLU A 2 18.26 -10.28 23.91
C GLU A 2 17.20 -11.41 23.75
N ASN A 3 16.25 -11.53 24.69
CA ASN A 3 15.27 -12.63 24.72
C ASN A 3 14.15 -12.59 23.64
N ASN A 4 13.85 -11.45 23.03
CA ASN A 4 12.70 -11.33 22.11
C ASN A 4 13.06 -11.62 20.64
N GLU A 5 14.30 -11.34 20.24
CA GLU A 5 14.83 -11.75 18.94
C GLU A 5 15.04 -13.27 18.87
N GLU A 6 15.48 -13.90 19.99
CA GLU A 6 15.59 -15.36 20.09
C GLU A 6 14.23 -16.07 19.92
N ILE A 7 13.15 -15.51 20.47
CA ILE A 7 11.80 -16.11 20.35
C ILE A 7 11.33 -16.09 18.87
N ILE A 8 11.69 -15.07 18.09
CA ILE A 8 11.28 -14.97 16.69
C ILE A 8 12.18 -15.81 15.78
N ASN A 9 13.51 -15.83 16.00
CA ASN A 9 14.40 -16.75 15.28
C ASN A 9 14.06 -18.22 15.57
N SER A 10 13.61 -18.54 16.80
CA SER A 10 13.13 -19.89 17.13
C SER A 10 11.82 -20.27 16.41
N LEU A 11 10.96 -19.29 16.08
CA LEU A 11 9.74 -19.52 15.31
C LEU A 11 10.01 -19.77 13.81
N ASP A 12 11.10 -19.22 13.26
CA ASP A 12 11.54 -19.50 11.88
C ASP A 12 12.30 -20.84 11.77
N GLU A 13 13.05 -21.27 12.80
CA GLU A 13 13.72 -22.58 12.84
C GLU A 13 12.78 -23.76 13.14
N GLU A 14 11.73 -23.56 13.96
CA GLU A 14 10.76 -24.61 14.36
C GLU A 14 9.94 -25.20 13.20
N ILE A 15 9.92 -24.54 12.04
CA ILE A 15 9.25 -25.04 10.83
C ILE A 15 10.07 -26.17 10.16
N THR A 16 11.33 -26.38 10.56
CA THR A 16 12.23 -27.36 9.93
C THR A 16 12.65 -28.55 10.80
N SER A 17 12.28 -28.63 12.10
CA SER A 17 12.54 -29.85 12.89
C SER A 17 11.52 -30.09 14.02
N PRO A 18 11.03 -31.34 14.24
CA PRO A 18 9.89 -31.61 15.10
C PRO A 18 10.22 -31.87 16.59
N SER A 19 11.28 -31.27 17.17
CA SER A 19 11.79 -31.72 18.49
C SER A 19 12.18 -30.67 19.54
N SER A 20 11.53 -29.50 19.61
CA SER A 20 11.81 -28.46 20.64
C SER A 20 10.60 -28.11 21.53
N SER A 21 9.71 -29.06 21.82
CA SER A 21 8.38 -28.81 22.39
C SER A 21 8.29 -28.57 23.91
N GLN A 22 9.41 -28.45 24.65
CA GLN A 22 9.37 -28.30 26.11
C GLN A 22 9.92 -26.96 26.64
N GLU A 23 10.94 -26.37 26.03
CA GLU A 23 11.52 -25.11 26.50
C GLU A 23 10.68 -23.88 26.09
N ALA A 24 10.07 -23.91 24.90
CA ALA A 24 9.15 -22.86 24.43
C ALA A 24 7.87 -22.75 25.28
N LYS A 25 7.44 -23.85 25.93
CA LYS A 25 6.28 -23.84 26.83
C LYS A 25 6.57 -23.14 28.16
N GLN A 26 7.81 -23.15 28.64
CA GLN A 26 8.16 -22.58 29.95
C GLN A 26 8.26 -21.04 29.93
N LYS A 27 8.78 -20.43 28.85
CA LYS A 27 8.80 -18.96 28.69
C LYS A 27 7.40 -18.36 28.41
N ARG A 28 6.49 -19.10 27.78
CA ARG A 28 5.14 -18.61 27.39
C ARG A 28 4.13 -18.50 28.54
N VAL A 29 4.42 -19.11 29.69
CA VAL A 29 3.57 -19.05 30.90
C VAL A 29 3.76 -17.76 31.71
N GLU A 30 4.88 -17.04 31.54
CA GLU A 30 5.13 -15.78 32.27
C GLU A 30 4.28 -14.59 31.79
N GLU A 31 3.67 -14.66 30.60
CA GLU A 31 2.81 -13.59 30.04
C GLU A 31 1.29 -13.85 30.16
N GLY A 32 0.88 -14.97 30.77
CA GLY A 32 -0.54 -15.25 31.06
C GLY A 32 -1.44 -15.49 29.83
N LEU A 33 -0.87 -15.70 28.64
CA LEU A 33 -1.61 -16.09 27.44
C LEU A 33 -1.76 -17.62 27.39
N GLU A 34 -2.94 -18.12 27.74
CA GLU A 34 -3.37 -19.46 27.35
C GLU A 34 -3.65 -19.48 25.84
N LEU A 35 -2.64 -19.84 25.06
CA LEU A 35 -2.79 -20.08 23.63
C LEU A 35 -3.57 -21.38 23.44
N ASP A 36 -4.71 -21.29 22.76
CA ASP A 36 -5.47 -22.48 22.41
C ASP A 36 -4.78 -23.17 21.22
N THR A 37 -4.92 -24.49 21.12
CA THR A 37 -4.35 -25.30 20.03
C THR A 37 -4.81 -24.90 18.63
N ASN A 38 -5.85 -24.05 18.54
CA ASN A 38 -6.45 -23.56 17.31
C ASN A 38 -6.07 -22.11 16.95
N ASP A 39 -5.21 -21.45 17.73
CA ASP A 39 -4.77 -20.09 17.43
C ASP A 39 -3.85 -20.05 16.20
N ARG A 40 -4.03 -19.03 15.34
CA ARG A 40 -3.29 -18.89 14.09
C ARG A 40 -2.52 -17.58 14.03
N ILE A 41 -1.43 -17.58 13.27
CA ILE A 41 -0.75 -16.33 12.92
C ILE A 41 -1.63 -15.58 11.93
N GLY A 42 -1.97 -14.35 12.27
CA GLY A 42 -2.74 -13.44 11.45
C GLY A 42 -1.88 -12.28 10.98
N GLU A 43 -2.01 -11.91 9.71
CA GLU A 43 -1.33 -10.76 9.11
C GLU A 43 -2.27 -10.05 8.14
N GLY A 44 -2.24 -8.72 8.14
CA GLY A 44 -2.96 -7.92 7.17
C GLY A 44 -2.75 -6.43 7.36
N VAL A 45 -3.28 -5.64 6.42
CA VAL A 45 -3.22 -4.17 6.46
C VAL A 45 -4.47 -3.62 7.13
N LEU A 46 -4.27 -2.80 8.16
CA LEU A 46 -5.34 -2.27 8.99
C LEU A 46 -6.20 -1.26 8.23
N GLU A 47 -7.51 -1.51 8.22
CA GLU A 47 -8.56 -0.53 7.93
C GLU A 47 -9.40 -0.30 9.20
N ILE A 48 -9.41 0.94 9.68
CA ILE A 48 -10.21 1.45 10.79
C ILE A 48 -11.52 2.00 10.23
N LEU A 49 -12.63 1.53 10.77
CA LEU A 49 -13.97 1.96 10.41
C LEU A 49 -14.43 3.15 11.28
N PRO A 50 -15.48 3.89 10.89
CA PRO A 50 -15.92 5.10 11.60
C PRO A 50 -16.21 4.91 13.09
N ASP A 51 -16.62 3.71 13.51
CA ASP A 51 -16.91 3.36 14.90
C ASP A 51 -15.63 3.06 15.72
N GLY A 52 -14.45 3.19 15.12
CA GLY A 52 -13.14 3.10 15.77
C GLY A 52 -12.58 1.69 15.95
N TYR A 53 -13.33 0.65 15.56
CA TYR A 53 -12.79 -0.71 15.41
C TYR A 53 -12.24 -0.89 13.99
N GLY A 54 -11.45 -1.95 13.76
CA GLY A 54 -10.86 -2.18 12.45
C GLY A 54 -10.80 -3.63 12.03
N PHE A 55 -10.35 -3.83 10.80
CA PHE A 55 -10.06 -5.13 10.21
C PHE A 55 -8.70 -5.14 9.55
N LEU A 56 -7.94 -6.21 9.75
CA LEU A 56 -6.74 -6.49 8.97
C LEU A 56 -7.18 -7.13 7.65
N ARG A 57 -6.99 -6.39 6.56
CA ARG A 57 -7.32 -6.80 5.20
C ARG A 57 -6.20 -7.62 4.59
N GLY A 58 -6.56 -8.56 3.72
CA GLY A 58 -5.61 -9.40 2.98
C GLY A 58 -4.91 -8.70 1.80
N GLN A 59 -4.43 -9.50 0.84
CA GLN A 59 -3.49 -9.07 -0.22
C GLN A 59 -3.97 -7.96 -1.15
N ASN A 60 -5.28 -7.74 -1.31
CA ASN A 60 -5.81 -6.67 -2.19
C ASN A 60 -6.52 -5.55 -1.41
N TYR A 61 -6.33 -5.51 -0.08
CA TYR A 61 -6.98 -4.56 0.84
C TYR A 61 -8.52 -4.58 0.81
N LEU A 62 -9.09 -5.67 0.29
CA LEU A 62 -10.53 -5.86 0.19
C LEU A 62 -11.09 -6.59 1.39
N SER A 63 -12.37 -6.34 1.64
CA SER A 63 -13.12 -7.05 2.67
C SER A 63 -13.26 -8.52 2.31
N THR A 64 -12.75 -9.41 3.14
CA THR A 64 -12.89 -10.85 2.98
C THR A 64 -13.50 -11.49 4.24
N PRO A 65 -14.10 -12.69 4.14
CA PRO A 65 -14.54 -13.44 5.33
C PRO A 65 -13.39 -13.81 6.28
N ASP A 66 -12.16 -13.84 5.77
CA ASP A 66 -10.96 -14.18 6.52
C ASP A 66 -10.32 -12.99 7.26
N ASP A 67 -10.88 -11.79 7.10
CA ASP A 67 -10.38 -10.57 7.73
C ASP A 67 -10.36 -10.69 9.25
N ILE A 68 -9.30 -10.15 9.86
CA ILE A 68 -9.08 -10.26 11.30
C ILE A 68 -9.58 -8.99 11.97
N TYR A 69 -10.54 -9.13 12.86
CA TYR A 69 -11.04 -8.05 13.70
C TYR A 69 -9.94 -7.56 14.66
N ILE A 70 -9.82 -6.25 14.78
CA ILE A 70 -9.02 -5.59 15.81
C ILE A 70 -9.89 -4.62 16.61
N SER A 71 -9.76 -4.68 17.93
CA SER A 71 -10.57 -3.86 18.83
C SER A 71 -10.09 -2.40 18.86
N PRO A 72 -10.99 -1.43 19.14
CA PRO A 72 -10.61 -0.03 19.34
C PRO A 72 -9.56 0.15 20.43
N THR A 73 -9.59 -0.71 21.46
CA THR A 73 -8.62 -0.69 22.56
C THR A 73 -7.22 -1.05 22.08
N GLN A 74 -7.09 -2.05 21.21
CA GLN A 74 -5.79 -2.42 20.62
C GLN A 74 -5.28 -1.34 19.69
N ILE A 75 -6.15 -0.79 18.82
CA ILE A 75 -5.80 0.33 17.93
C ILE A 75 -5.23 1.50 18.72
N LYS A 76 -5.92 1.91 19.79
CA LYS A 76 -5.46 3.01 20.66
C LYS A 76 -4.20 2.66 21.43
N ARG A 77 -4.09 1.44 21.96
CA ARG A 77 -2.93 1.00 22.77
C ARG A 77 -1.64 1.03 21.97
N PHE A 78 -1.68 0.59 20.71
CA PHE A 78 -0.52 0.51 19.84
C PHE A 78 -0.36 1.70 18.90
N HIS A 79 -1.22 2.72 19.03
CA HIS A 79 -1.21 3.93 18.18
C HIS A 79 -1.22 3.59 16.68
N LEU A 80 -2.14 2.69 16.32
CA LEU A 80 -2.30 2.19 14.95
C LEU A 80 -3.14 3.15 14.11
N ASP A 81 -2.79 3.27 12.84
CA ASP A 81 -3.49 4.04 11.83
C ASP A 81 -3.84 3.18 10.61
N ASN A 82 -4.73 3.72 9.75
CA ASN A 82 -5.02 3.10 8.46
C ASN A 82 -3.73 2.83 7.68
N GLY A 83 -3.63 1.66 7.05
CA GLY A 83 -2.47 1.25 6.27
C GLY A 83 -1.38 0.52 7.06
N ASP A 84 -1.49 0.42 8.40
CA ASP A 84 -0.50 -0.32 9.18
C ASP A 84 -0.61 -1.83 8.91
N LYS A 85 0.49 -2.47 8.53
CA LYS A 85 0.58 -3.92 8.43
C LYS A 85 0.78 -4.50 9.82
N VAL A 86 -0.21 -5.18 10.33
CA VAL A 86 -0.15 -5.78 11.67
C VAL A 86 0.01 -7.29 11.51
N ARG A 87 1.00 -7.85 12.19
CA ARG A 87 1.21 -9.30 12.31
C ARG A 87 1.12 -9.70 13.77
N GLY A 88 0.41 -10.79 14.04
CA GLY A 88 0.18 -11.22 15.42
C GLY A 88 -0.53 -12.55 15.52
N ILE A 89 -1.03 -12.86 16.71
CA ILE A 89 -1.80 -14.08 16.96
C ILE A 89 -3.28 -13.72 16.90
N ALA A 90 -4.04 -14.47 16.10
CA ALA A 90 -5.47 -14.34 15.95
C ALA A 90 -6.17 -15.62 16.42
N ARG A 91 -7.21 -15.45 17.22
CA ARG A 91 -8.10 -16.54 17.63
C ARG A 91 -9.23 -16.70 16.63
N ASN A 92 -9.75 -17.93 16.53
CA ASN A 92 -10.95 -18.19 15.76
C ASN A 92 -12.18 -17.47 16.35
N PRO A 93 -13.21 -17.19 15.52
CA PRO A 93 -14.45 -16.60 15.99
C PRO A 93 -15.11 -17.49 17.04
N LYS A 94 -15.56 -16.89 18.15
CA LYS A 94 -16.40 -17.58 19.15
C LYS A 94 -17.84 -17.69 18.67
N GLU A 95 -18.67 -18.44 19.40
CA GLU A 95 -20.09 -18.55 19.13
C GLU A 95 -20.76 -17.16 19.11
N GLY A 96 -21.32 -16.77 17.97
CA GLY A 96 -21.90 -15.43 17.74
C GLY A 96 -20.96 -14.41 17.08
N GLU A 97 -19.68 -14.70 16.93
CA GLU A 97 -18.72 -13.87 16.19
C GLU A 97 -18.58 -14.33 14.74
N ARG A 98 -18.51 -13.38 13.79
CA ARG A 98 -18.36 -13.68 12.36
C ARG A 98 -16.91 -13.76 11.90
N TYR A 99 -16.01 -13.05 12.59
CA TYR A 99 -14.63 -12.86 12.16
C TYR A 99 -13.64 -13.36 13.21
N PRO A 100 -12.47 -13.89 12.80
CA PRO A 100 -11.32 -14.07 13.69
C PRO A 100 -10.96 -12.76 14.39
N ALA A 101 -10.43 -12.83 15.61
CA ALA A 101 -10.06 -11.64 16.38
C ALA A 101 -8.58 -11.68 16.77
N LEU A 102 -7.89 -10.55 16.62
CA LEU A 102 -6.49 -10.41 17.03
C LEU A 102 -6.40 -10.42 18.55
N ILE A 103 -5.58 -11.30 19.12
CA ILE A 103 -5.35 -11.38 20.59
C ILE A 103 -4.02 -10.74 20.98
N TYR A 104 -3.01 -10.85 20.12
CA TYR A 104 -1.66 -10.36 20.39
C TYR A 104 -1.09 -9.70 19.14
N VAL A 105 -0.45 -8.54 19.31
CA VAL A 105 0.26 -7.81 18.24
C VAL A 105 1.74 -8.11 18.39
N ALA A 106 2.33 -8.79 17.40
CA ALA A 106 3.74 -9.16 17.40
C ALA A 106 4.61 -8.14 16.67
N LYS A 107 4.16 -7.67 15.49
CA LYS A 107 4.88 -6.68 14.67
C LYS A 107 3.91 -5.69 14.03
N ILE A 108 4.39 -4.47 13.84
CA ILE A 108 3.71 -3.39 13.11
C ILE A 108 4.67 -2.91 12.03
N ASN A 109 4.26 -3.04 10.77
CA ASN A 109 5.06 -2.73 9.59
C ASN A 109 6.44 -3.40 9.63
N ASP A 110 6.46 -4.68 10.01
CA ASP A 110 7.66 -5.52 10.14
C ASP A 110 8.66 -5.11 11.25
N ASP A 111 8.32 -4.08 12.04
CA ASP A 111 9.07 -3.64 13.22
C ASP A 111 8.33 -4.01 14.53
N THR A 112 9.03 -3.87 15.66
CA THR A 112 8.47 -4.06 16.99
C THR A 112 7.40 -2.98 17.28
N PRO A 113 6.35 -3.31 18.06
CA PRO A 113 5.32 -2.33 18.41
C PRO A 113 5.86 -1.10 19.15
N GLU A 114 6.95 -1.26 19.92
CA GLU A 114 7.59 -0.19 20.67
C GLU A 114 8.26 0.85 19.76
N ASN A 115 8.89 0.41 18.66
CA ASN A 115 9.48 1.31 17.67
C ASN A 115 8.40 1.96 16.82
N ALA A 116 7.42 1.18 16.36
CA ALA A 116 6.29 1.70 15.60
C ALA A 116 5.51 2.79 16.37
N TYR A 117 5.42 2.68 17.69
CA TYR A 117 4.78 3.70 18.53
C TYR A 117 5.49 5.07 18.51
N LYS A 118 6.81 5.10 18.27
CA LYS A 118 7.64 6.32 18.31
C LYS A 118 7.73 7.05 16.96
N ARG A 119 7.20 6.46 15.90
CA ARG A 119 7.27 7.06 14.56
C ARG A 119 6.51 8.38 14.52
N LYS A 120 6.97 9.29 13.67
CA LYS A 120 6.26 10.55 13.39
C LYS A 120 5.19 10.30 12.33
N HIS A 121 4.11 11.07 12.39
CA HIS A 121 3.08 11.03 11.35
C HIS A 121 3.60 11.64 10.06
N PHE A 122 3.17 11.09 8.93
CA PHE A 122 3.60 11.50 7.59
C PHE A 122 3.39 12.99 7.31
N ASP A 123 2.30 13.55 7.83
CA ASP A 123 1.96 14.96 7.63
C ASP A 123 2.86 15.91 8.46
N ASP A 124 3.53 15.40 9.51
CA ASP A 124 4.49 16.14 10.34
C ASP A 124 5.93 16.05 9.80
N LEU A 125 6.18 15.21 8.79
CA LEU A 125 7.48 15.03 8.17
C LEU A 125 7.82 16.21 7.24
N ILE A 126 9.09 16.63 7.24
CA ILE A 126 9.55 17.78 6.47
C ILE A 126 9.74 17.38 5.00
N PRO A 127 8.93 17.91 4.06
CA PRO A 127 9.08 17.62 2.64
C PRO A 127 10.29 18.33 2.05
N ILE A 128 11.10 17.62 1.29
CA ILE A 128 12.21 18.17 0.50
C ILE A 128 12.10 17.73 -0.96
N TYR A 129 12.90 18.36 -1.82
CA TYR A 129 13.05 17.89 -3.19
C TYR A 129 13.78 16.53 -3.22
N PRO A 130 13.50 15.68 -4.24
CA PRO A 130 14.29 14.49 -4.48
C PRO A 130 15.77 14.83 -4.62
N ASN A 131 16.60 14.18 -3.80
CA ASN A 131 18.05 14.35 -3.78
C ASN A 131 18.80 13.06 -4.17
N GLU A 132 18.11 11.93 -4.17
CA GLU A 132 18.62 10.63 -4.62
C GLU A 132 17.87 10.18 -5.88
N ARG A 133 18.60 9.62 -6.83
CA ARG A 133 18.08 9.23 -8.13
C ARG A 133 17.69 7.76 -8.15
N LEU A 134 16.51 7.45 -8.70
CA LEU A 134 16.13 6.11 -9.10
C LEU A 134 16.64 5.85 -10.52
N LYS A 135 17.60 4.92 -10.68
CA LYS A 135 18.18 4.63 -12.00
C LYS A 135 17.25 3.72 -12.79
N MET A 136 16.86 4.13 -14.00
CA MET A 136 15.95 3.34 -14.82
C MET A 136 16.67 2.44 -15.84
N GLU A 137 17.85 2.83 -16.32
CA GLU A 137 18.64 2.04 -17.26
C GLU A 137 19.07 0.70 -16.62
N THR A 138 18.72 -0.40 -17.29
CA THR A 138 19.12 -1.77 -16.91
C THR A 138 19.96 -2.42 -18.02
N LYS A 139 19.37 -2.64 -19.19
CA LYS A 139 20.02 -3.25 -20.36
C LYS A 139 20.24 -2.21 -21.47
N GLN A 140 21.28 -2.42 -22.30
CA GLN A 140 21.65 -1.49 -23.37
C GLN A 140 20.57 -1.33 -24.44
N ASP A 141 19.77 -2.37 -24.68
CA ASP A 141 18.70 -2.46 -25.67
C ASP A 141 17.35 -1.91 -25.18
N ASP A 142 17.22 -1.59 -23.88
CA ASP A 142 16.04 -0.90 -23.37
C ASP A 142 16.16 0.62 -23.54
N TYR A 143 15.90 1.07 -24.76
CA TYR A 143 15.98 2.50 -25.08
C TYR A 143 15.01 3.36 -24.27
N ALA A 144 13.85 2.83 -23.84
CA ALA A 144 12.84 3.62 -23.16
C ALA A 144 13.33 4.09 -21.78
N THR A 145 13.92 3.18 -21.00
CA THR A 145 14.42 3.49 -19.65
C THR A 145 15.67 4.37 -19.70
N ARG A 146 16.52 4.18 -20.71
CA ARG A 146 17.67 5.06 -20.99
C ARG A 146 17.25 6.48 -21.35
N MET A 147 16.20 6.63 -22.16
CA MET A 147 15.66 7.95 -22.51
C MET A 147 15.05 8.64 -21.29
N ILE A 148 14.36 7.90 -20.40
CA ILE A 148 13.89 8.45 -19.12
C ILE A 148 15.07 9.01 -18.32
N ASP A 149 16.13 8.21 -18.19
CA ASP A 149 17.32 8.61 -17.45
C ASP A 149 18.03 9.86 -18.02
N LEU A 150 17.93 10.12 -19.33
CA LEU A 150 18.57 11.27 -19.96
C LEU A 150 17.68 12.51 -19.96
N ILE A 151 16.37 12.35 -20.20
CA ILE A 151 15.46 13.46 -20.51
C ILE A 151 14.61 13.85 -19.29
N CYS A 152 14.16 12.86 -18.52
CA CYS A 152 13.25 13.05 -17.39
C CYS A 152 13.64 12.15 -16.21
N PRO A 153 14.83 12.38 -15.59
CA PRO A 153 15.31 11.55 -14.49
C PRO A 153 14.32 11.53 -13.33
N ILE A 154 14.18 10.36 -12.72
CA ILE A 154 13.24 10.11 -11.62
C ILE A 154 14.04 10.01 -10.32
N GLY A 155 13.62 10.73 -9.28
CA GLY A 155 14.21 10.67 -7.96
C GLY A 155 13.33 9.99 -6.92
N LYS A 156 13.91 9.64 -5.79
CA LYS A 156 13.19 9.20 -4.58
C LYS A 156 12.35 10.35 -4.04
N GLY A 157 11.05 10.14 -3.94
CA GLY A 157 10.07 11.17 -3.60
C GLY A 157 9.53 11.95 -4.80
N GLN A 158 9.83 11.51 -6.04
CA GLN A 158 9.38 12.21 -7.24
C GLN A 158 7.86 12.11 -7.42
N ARG A 159 7.28 13.24 -7.81
CA ARG A 159 5.90 13.32 -8.31
C ARG A 159 5.96 13.37 -9.83
N GLY A 160 5.65 12.26 -10.50
CA GLY A 160 5.80 12.11 -11.94
C GLY A 160 4.51 11.73 -12.64
N MET A 161 4.34 12.21 -13.87
CA MET A 161 3.16 11.92 -14.68
C MET A 161 3.57 11.43 -16.07
N ILE A 162 2.97 10.32 -16.51
CA ILE A 162 3.14 9.75 -17.85
C ILE A 162 1.88 10.09 -18.64
N VAL A 163 1.95 11.15 -19.44
CA VAL A 163 0.84 11.63 -20.26
C VAL A 163 0.83 10.87 -21.58
N ALA A 164 -0.27 10.17 -21.87
CA ALA A 164 -0.33 9.29 -23.03
C ALA A 164 -1.77 9.12 -23.56
N PRO A 165 -1.97 9.15 -24.89
CA PRO A 165 -3.21 8.69 -25.49
C PRO A 165 -3.45 7.18 -25.28
N PRO A 166 -4.68 6.68 -25.49
CA PRO A 166 -4.94 5.25 -25.50
C PRO A 166 -4.09 4.51 -26.55
N LYS A 167 -3.68 3.27 -26.23
CA LYS A 167 -2.98 2.33 -27.15
C LYS A 167 -1.58 2.75 -27.63
N VAL A 168 -0.89 3.68 -26.95
CA VAL A 168 0.49 4.11 -27.33
C VAL A 168 1.62 3.35 -26.61
N GLY A 169 1.30 2.31 -25.83
CA GLY A 169 2.32 1.52 -25.11
C GLY A 169 2.59 1.96 -23.67
N LYS A 170 1.69 2.75 -23.07
CA LYS A 170 1.70 3.15 -21.64
C LYS A 170 1.99 1.98 -20.69
N THR A 171 1.25 0.88 -20.83
CA THR A 171 1.39 -0.31 -19.98
C THR A 171 2.78 -0.95 -20.12
N THR A 172 3.32 -1.01 -21.34
CA THR A 172 4.68 -1.49 -21.59
C THR A 172 5.73 -0.61 -20.90
N LEU A 173 5.56 0.71 -20.96
CA LEU A 173 6.45 1.65 -20.30
C LEU A 173 6.40 1.50 -18.77
N LEU A 174 5.21 1.39 -18.18
CA LEU A 174 5.04 1.15 -16.74
C LEU A 174 5.72 -0.15 -16.28
N LYS A 175 5.56 -1.25 -17.03
CA LYS A 175 6.24 -2.51 -16.74
C LYS A 175 7.76 -2.37 -16.78
N LYS A 176 8.29 -1.63 -17.75
CA LYS A 176 9.73 -1.36 -17.84
C LYS A 176 10.23 -0.57 -16.64
N ILE A 177 9.49 0.47 -16.22
CA ILE A 177 9.81 1.25 -15.02
C ILE A 177 9.80 0.35 -13.78
N ALA A 178 8.74 -0.44 -13.57
CA ALA A 178 8.61 -1.38 -12.45
C ALA A 178 9.78 -2.39 -12.38
N ASN A 179 10.09 -3.02 -13.50
CA ASN A 179 11.20 -3.98 -13.58
C ASN A 179 12.57 -3.30 -13.39
N SER A 180 12.71 -2.05 -13.80
CA SER A 180 13.95 -1.29 -13.59
C SER A 180 14.15 -0.92 -12.13
N ILE A 181 13.09 -0.47 -11.45
CA ILE A 181 13.12 -0.18 -9.99
C ILE A 181 13.51 -1.45 -9.22
N THR A 182 12.81 -2.55 -9.46
CA THR A 182 13.07 -3.82 -8.74
C THR A 182 14.45 -4.42 -9.03
N THR A 183 15.07 -4.06 -10.16
CA THR A 183 16.42 -4.53 -10.52
C THR A 183 17.51 -3.62 -9.94
N ASN A 184 17.35 -2.31 -10.07
CA ASN A 184 18.39 -1.34 -9.73
C ASN A 184 18.28 -0.80 -8.30
N ASN A 185 17.07 -0.84 -7.72
CA ASN A 185 16.71 -0.33 -6.40
C ASN A 185 15.88 -1.37 -5.64
N PRO A 186 16.43 -2.58 -5.34
CA PRO A 186 15.69 -3.65 -4.68
C PRO A 186 15.27 -3.30 -3.23
N GLU A 187 15.85 -2.25 -2.64
CA GLU A 187 15.47 -1.71 -1.34
C GLU A 187 14.14 -0.93 -1.35
N VAL A 188 13.66 -0.54 -2.54
CA VAL A 188 12.45 0.26 -2.69
C VAL A 188 11.22 -0.63 -2.69
N GLU A 189 10.24 -0.27 -1.86
CA GLU A 189 8.94 -0.92 -1.83
C GLU A 189 8.11 -0.47 -3.05
N LEU A 190 7.93 -1.39 -4.00
CA LEU A 190 7.18 -1.14 -5.23
C LEU A 190 5.73 -1.58 -5.09
N ILE A 191 4.81 -0.62 -5.20
CA ILE A 191 3.36 -0.84 -5.26
C ILE A 191 2.85 -0.43 -6.65
N VAL A 192 2.17 -1.33 -7.34
CA VAL A 192 1.47 -1.04 -8.60
C VAL A 192 -0.02 -1.01 -8.32
N LEU A 193 -0.65 0.14 -8.53
CA LEU A 193 -2.08 0.34 -8.32
C LEU A 193 -2.79 0.46 -9.66
N LEU A 194 -3.65 -0.50 -9.96
CA LEU A 194 -4.46 -0.55 -11.17
C LEU A 194 -5.93 -0.23 -10.86
N ILE A 195 -6.47 0.83 -11.46
CA ILE A 195 -7.82 1.33 -11.22
C ILE A 195 -8.62 1.32 -12.51
N ASP A 196 -9.78 0.66 -12.48
CA ASP A 196 -10.75 0.63 -13.58
C ASP A 196 -10.08 0.11 -14.88
N GLU A 197 -9.24 -0.91 -14.72
CA GLU A 197 -8.51 -1.57 -15.81
C GLU A 197 -9.03 -2.99 -16.06
N ARG A 198 -8.72 -3.55 -17.23
CA ARG A 198 -9.24 -4.86 -17.63
C ARG A 198 -8.58 -6.03 -16.86
N PRO A 199 -9.33 -7.09 -16.50
CA PRO A 199 -8.80 -8.24 -15.78
C PRO A 199 -7.58 -8.92 -16.44
N GLU A 200 -7.54 -8.99 -17.77
CA GLU A 200 -6.42 -9.55 -18.52
C GLU A 200 -5.16 -8.69 -18.40
N GLU A 201 -5.30 -7.36 -18.36
CA GLU A 201 -4.19 -6.41 -18.19
C GLU A 201 -3.66 -6.48 -16.76
N VAL A 202 -4.54 -6.62 -15.76
CA VAL A 202 -4.17 -6.87 -14.36
C VAL A 202 -3.38 -8.18 -14.24
N THR A 203 -3.87 -9.26 -14.83
CA THR A 203 -3.21 -10.58 -14.77
C THR A 203 -1.82 -10.54 -15.37
N ASP A 204 -1.68 -9.87 -16.52
CA ASP A 204 -0.43 -9.67 -17.21
C ASP A 204 0.56 -8.83 -16.37
N MET A 205 0.08 -7.77 -15.70
CA MET A 205 0.89 -6.97 -14.77
C MET A 205 1.41 -7.79 -13.59
N ARG A 206 0.52 -8.57 -12.94
CA ARG A 206 0.86 -9.43 -11.79
C ARG A 206 1.93 -10.47 -12.10
N ARG A 207 1.92 -11.01 -13.31
CA ARG A 207 2.92 -12.02 -13.75
C ARG A 207 4.23 -11.39 -14.19
N SER A 208 4.23 -10.11 -14.54
CA SER A 208 5.37 -9.42 -15.16
C SER A 208 6.25 -8.65 -14.17
N ILE A 209 5.76 -8.37 -12.96
CA ILE A 209 6.41 -7.47 -12.00
C ILE A 209 6.62 -8.20 -10.67
N LYS A 210 7.78 -7.96 -10.05
CA LYS A 210 8.07 -8.38 -8.68
C LYS A 210 7.74 -7.23 -7.73
N GLY A 211 6.54 -7.21 -7.19
CA GLY A 211 6.09 -6.17 -6.25
C GLY A 211 4.62 -6.34 -5.92
N ASP A 212 4.11 -5.45 -5.07
CA ASP A 212 2.71 -5.50 -4.64
C ASP A 212 1.82 -4.92 -5.75
N VAL A 213 1.08 -5.80 -6.43
CA VAL A 213 0.12 -5.39 -7.46
C VAL A 213 -1.29 -5.40 -6.88
N ILE A 214 -1.77 -4.21 -6.55
CA ILE A 214 -3.10 -3.95 -6.00
C ILE A 214 -4.01 -3.45 -7.12
N TYR A 215 -5.24 -3.93 -7.18
CA TYR A 215 -6.12 -3.61 -8.29
C TYR A 215 -7.60 -3.53 -7.92
N SER A 216 -8.32 -2.74 -8.70
CA SER A 216 -9.77 -2.78 -8.82
C SER A 216 -10.13 -2.74 -10.29
N THR A 217 -10.70 -3.83 -10.82
CA THR A 217 -11.07 -3.94 -12.23
C THR A 217 -12.31 -3.08 -12.54
N PHE A 218 -12.59 -2.86 -13.83
CA PHE A 218 -13.76 -2.07 -14.28
C PHE A 218 -15.12 -2.68 -13.89
N ASP A 219 -15.15 -3.96 -13.47
CA ASP A 219 -16.37 -4.63 -13.01
C ASP A 219 -16.82 -4.16 -11.61
N GLU A 220 -15.94 -3.47 -10.88
CA GLU A 220 -16.19 -2.99 -9.52
C GLU A 220 -16.83 -1.60 -9.49
N PHE A 221 -17.46 -1.25 -8.37
CA PHE A 221 -18.07 0.07 -8.19
C PHE A 221 -17.02 1.18 -7.96
N SER A 222 -17.39 2.44 -8.23
CA SER A 222 -16.49 3.57 -8.04
C SER A 222 -16.05 3.78 -6.58
N GLU A 223 -16.92 3.48 -5.62
CA GLU A 223 -16.59 3.48 -4.18
C GLU A 223 -15.46 2.49 -3.88
N HIS A 224 -15.43 1.37 -4.58
CA HIS A 224 -14.40 0.35 -4.43
C HIS A 224 -13.05 0.85 -4.94
N HIS A 225 -13.03 1.50 -6.11
CA HIS A 225 -11.80 2.13 -6.65
C HIS A 225 -11.22 3.16 -5.68
N VAL A 226 -12.07 4.02 -5.13
CA VAL A 226 -11.69 5.05 -4.15
C VAL A 226 -11.10 4.39 -2.90
N LYS A 227 -11.81 3.42 -2.33
CA LYS A 227 -11.38 2.71 -1.11
C LYS A 227 -10.02 2.04 -1.28
N VAL A 228 -9.82 1.30 -2.38
CA VAL A 228 -8.54 0.62 -2.66
C VAL A 228 -7.41 1.63 -2.80
N ALA A 229 -7.63 2.73 -3.52
CA ALA A 229 -6.63 3.78 -3.68
C ALA A 229 -6.27 4.45 -2.35
N GLU A 230 -7.26 4.75 -1.49
CA GLU A 230 -7.01 5.32 -0.17
C GLU A 230 -6.20 4.37 0.72
N MET A 231 -6.54 3.07 0.73
CA MET A 231 -5.79 2.06 1.49
C MET A 231 -4.34 1.93 1.01
N VAL A 232 -4.10 1.95 -0.30
CA VAL A 232 -2.75 1.95 -0.88
C VAL A 232 -1.97 3.18 -0.46
N LEU A 233 -2.60 4.37 -0.51
CA LEU A 233 -1.95 5.61 -0.13
C LEU A 233 -1.58 5.60 1.35
N GLU A 234 -2.49 5.20 2.22
CA GLU A 234 -2.22 5.11 3.65
C GLU A 234 -1.12 4.09 3.93
N ARG A 235 -1.15 2.89 3.31
CA ARG A 235 -0.07 1.90 3.42
C ARG A 235 1.30 2.48 3.04
N ALA A 236 1.37 3.21 1.93
CA ALA A 236 2.60 3.83 1.46
C ALA A 236 3.12 4.91 2.42
N LYS A 237 2.22 5.69 3.03
CA LYS A 237 2.59 6.66 4.08
C LYS A 237 3.15 5.95 5.31
N ARG A 238 2.50 4.89 5.79
CA ARG A 238 2.97 4.14 6.98
C ARG A 238 4.37 3.56 6.80
N LEU A 239 4.67 3.10 5.58
CA LEU A 239 6.02 2.67 5.19
C LEU A 239 7.02 3.84 5.19
N ALA A 240 6.67 4.97 4.58
CA ALA A 240 7.53 6.15 4.53
C ALA A 240 7.80 6.76 5.92
N GLU A 241 6.86 6.65 6.86
CA GLU A 241 7.02 7.03 8.28
C GLU A 241 8.05 6.17 9.03
N GLN A 242 8.44 5.03 8.46
CA GLN A 242 9.47 4.12 8.99
C GLN A 242 10.69 4.05 8.07
N ASP A 243 11.03 5.19 7.46
CA ASP A 243 12.25 5.38 6.68
C ASP A 243 12.37 4.47 5.45
N LYS A 244 11.24 3.97 4.93
CA LYS A 244 11.21 3.21 3.67
C LYS A 244 11.02 4.13 2.47
N ASP A 245 11.72 3.80 1.40
CA ASP A 245 11.49 4.37 0.09
C ASP A 245 10.38 3.59 -0.62
N VAL A 246 9.30 4.26 -0.97
CA VAL A 246 8.11 3.66 -1.58
C VAL A 246 7.88 4.27 -2.96
N VAL A 247 7.59 3.43 -3.94
CA VAL A 247 7.14 3.86 -5.27
C VAL A 247 5.75 3.31 -5.54
N ILE A 248 4.79 4.21 -5.81
CA ILE A 248 3.48 3.85 -6.36
C ILE A 248 3.47 4.10 -7.86
N LEU A 249 3.23 3.06 -8.64
CA LEU A 249 2.90 3.16 -10.07
C LEU A 249 1.37 3.12 -10.22
N LEU A 250 0.75 4.26 -10.49
CA LEU A 250 -0.69 4.38 -10.62
C LEU A 250 -1.14 4.35 -12.09
N ASP A 251 -2.00 3.39 -12.40
CA ASP A 251 -2.66 3.28 -13.70
C ASP A 251 -4.19 3.25 -13.54
N SER A 252 -4.92 4.36 -13.67
CA SER A 252 -4.46 5.73 -14.00
C SER A 252 -5.07 6.77 -13.06
N ILE A 253 -4.42 7.94 -12.96
CA ILE A 253 -4.97 9.06 -12.16
C ILE A 253 -6.25 9.62 -12.77
N THR A 254 -6.37 9.59 -14.10
CA THR A 254 -7.58 10.04 -14.81
C THR A 254 -8.78 9.18 -14.42
N ARG A 255 -8.64 7.86 -14.41
CA ARG A 255 -9.71 6.94 -13.97
C ARG A 255 -10.03 7.08 -12.49
N LEU A 256 -9.01 7.25 -11.65
CA LEU A 256 -9.22 7.52 -10.23
C LEU A 256 -10.02 8.81 -10.00
N ALA A 257 -9.70 9.88 -10.72
CA ALA A 257 -10.45 11.14 -10.64
C ALA A 257 -11.92 11.00 -11.09
N ARG A 258 -12.18 10.17 -12.12
CA ARG A 258 -13.55 9.82 -12.54
C ARG A 258 -14.30 9.08 -11.42
N ALA A 259 -13.66 8.13 -10.75
CA ALA A 259 -14.25 7.40 -9.63
C ALA A 259 -14.61 8.35 -8.46
N TYR A 260 -13.73 9.30 -8.11
CA TYR A 260 -14.06 10.34 -7.13
C TYR A 260 -15.25 11.19 -7.57
N ASN A 261 -15.33 11.58 -8.84
CA ASN A 261 -16.44 12.38 -9.36
C ASN A 261 -17.81 11.68 -9.25
N LEU A 262 -17.84 10.34 -9.27
CA LEU A 262 -19.07 9.55 -9.14
C LEU A 262 -19.47 9.28 -7.68
N THR A 263 -18.53 9.40 -6.73
CA THR A 263 -18.72 8.99 -5.33
C THR A 263 -18.92 10.17 -4.38
N ILE A 264 -18.37 11.34 -4.70
CA ILE A 264 -18.53 12.50 -3.84
C ILE A 264 -19.96 13.05 -3.89
N PRO A 265 -20.48 13.59 -2.77
CA PRO A 265 -21.70 14.39 -2.80
C PRO A 265 -21.52 15.60 -3.73
N THR A 266 -22.54 15.90 -4.52
CA THR A 266 -22.47 17.01 -5.49
C THR A 266 -22.35 18.35 -4.77
N SER A 267 -21.44 19.21 -5.25
CA SER A 267 -21.25 20.57 -4.74
C SER A 267 -22.27 21.57 -5.28
N GLY A 268 -23.11 21.13 -6.24
CA GLY A 268 -24.03 21.98 -7.00
C GLY A 268 -23.35 22.84 -8.07
N ARG A 269 -22.03 22.68 -8.27
CA ARG A 269 -21.26 23.32 -9.35
C ARG A 269 -20.70 22.25 -10.27
N THR A 270 -20.71 22.51 -11.57
CA THR A 270 -20.22 21.56 -12.57
C THR A 270 -19.34 22.31 -13.57
N LEU A 271 -18.14 21.80 -13.78
CA LEU A 271 -17.21 22.24 -14.81
C LEU A 271 -17.58 21.64 -16.17
N SER A 272 -16.87 22.06 -17.21
CA SER A 272 -16.96 21.42 -18.52
C SER A 272 -16.75 19.91 -18.40
N GLY A 273 -17.50 19.14 -19.20
CA GLY A 273 -17.40 17.68 -19.19
C GLY A 273 -18.15 16.98 -18.04
N GLY A 274 -18.91 17.69 -17.20
CA GLY A 274 -19.69 17.07 -16.13
C GLY A 274 -18.89 16.78 -14.86
N LEU A 275 -17.72 17.39 -14.73
CA LEU A 275 -16.84 17.22 -13.57
C LEU A 275 -17.23 18.20 -12.45
N ASP A 276 -17.45 17.68 -11.25
CA ASP A 276 -17.59 18.50 -10.05
C ASP A 276 -16.21 19.00 -9.59
N PRO A 277 -15.98 20.31 -9.38
CA PRO A 277 -14.69 20.81 -8.91
C PRO A 277 -14.22 20.17 -7.60
N ALA A 278 -15.15 19.77 -6.71
CA ALA A 278 -14.81 19.13 -5.45
C ALA A 278 -14.22 17.74 -5.65
N ALA A 279 -14.54 17.06 -6.76
CA ALA A 279 -14.03 15.72 -7.07
C ALA A 279 -12.52 15.70 -7.27
N LEU A 280 -11.92 16.82 -7.70
CA LEU A 280 -10.48 16.94 -7.91
C LEU A 280 -9.68 17.07 -6.61
N HIS A 281 -10.33 17.31 -5.46
CA HIS A 281 -9.63 17.49 -4.20
C HIS A 281 -8.83 16.23 -3.80
N TYR A 282 -9.47 15.07 -3.84
CA TYR A 282 -8.85 13.81 -3.40
C TYR A 282 -7.78 13.26 -4.36
N PRO A 283 -7.96 13.26 -5.69
CA PRO A 283 -6.88 12.93 -6.63
C PRO A 283 -5.66 13.85 -6.47
N LYS A 284 -5.89 15.16 -6.28
CA LYS A 284 -4.80 16.11 -6.00
C LYS A 284 -4.11 15.82 -4.68
N LYS A 285 -4.84 15.42 -3.63
CA LYS A 285 -4.26 14.99 -2.36
C LYS A 285 -3.45 13.71 -2.50
N PHE A 286 -3.96 12.71 -3.24
CA PHE A 286 -3.28 11.45 -3.52
C PHE A 286 -1.95 11.70 -4.24
N PHE A 287 -2.00 12.38 -5.38
CA PHE A 287 -0.78 12.71 -6.15
C PHE A 287 0.11 13.72 -5.42
N GLY A 288 -0.51 14.58 -4.61
CA GLY A 288 0.07 15.54 -3.68
C GLY A 288 0.91 14.91 -2.57
N ALA A 289 0.63 13.67 -2.20
CA ALA A 289 1.36 12.98 -1.14
C ALA A 289 2.81 12.70 -1.51
N ALA A 290 3.12 12.50 -2.80
CA ALA A 290 4.48 12.26 -3.28
C ALA A 290 5.45 13.37 -2.84
N ARG A 291 6.50 12.98 -2.13
CA ARG A 291 7.54 13.86 -1.58
C ARG A 291 8.73 13.02 -1.12
N ASN A 292 9.90 13.64 -1.13
CA ASN A 292 11.06 13.14 -0.38
C ASN A 292 10.97 13.69 1.06
N ILE A 293 11.46 12.95 2.05
CA ILE A 293 11.38 13.35 3.46
C ILE A 293 12.79 13.62 4.00
N GLU A 294 12.96 14.74 4.68
CA GLU A 294 14.24 15.05 5.33
C GLU A 294 14.53 14.05 6.47
N ASN A 295 15.70 13.40 6.41
CA ASN A 295 16.14 12.39 7.38
C ASN A 295 15.15 11.22 7.55
N GLY A 296 14.49 10.81 6.47
CA GLY A 296 13.62 9.65 6.49
C GLY A 296 13.50 9.00 5.12
N GLY A 297 12.38 8.32 4.88
CA GLY A 297 12.10 7.62 3.63
C GLY A 297 11.64 8.55 2.51
N SER A 298 10.96 7.98 1.52
CA SER A 298 10.38 8.78 0.44
C SER A 298 9.12 8.15 -0.11
N LEU A 299 8.22 8.98 -0.63
CA LEU A 299 7.04 8.54 -1.35
C LEU A 299 7.10 9.06 -2.78
N THR A 300 7.39 8.18 -3.72
CA THR A 300 7.39 8.45 -5.15
C THR A 300 6.05 8.01 -5.73
N ILE A 301 5.40 8.86 -6.53
CA ILE A 301 4.19 8.47 -7.26
C ILE A 301 4.39 8.80 -8.73
N LEU A 302 4.34 7.76 -9.56
CA LEU A 302 4.33 7.87 -11.01
C LEU A 302 2.94 7.46 -11.49
N ALA A 303 2.16 8.43 -11.94
CA ALA A 303 0.80 8.19 -12.40
C ALA A 303 0.69 8.37 -13.90
N THR A 304 -0.09 7.53 -14.55
CA THR A 304 -0.44 7.75 -15.96
C THR A 304 -1.66 8.65 -16.05
N ALA A 305 -1.68 9.54 -17.05
CA ALA A 305 -2.79 10.41 -17.35
C ALA A 305 -3.18 10.24 -18.82
N LEU A 306 -4.49 10.04 -19.05
CA LEU A 306 -5.05 9.84 -20.38
C LEU A 306 -5.36 11.17 -21.03
N ILE A 307 -4.90 11.36 -22.26
CA ILE A 307 -5.25 12.49 -23.13
C ILE A 307 -5.83 11.99 -24.46
N ASP A 308 -6.39 12.87 -25.27
CA ASP A 308 -6.94 12.55 -26.59
C ASP A 308 -7.96 11.40 -26.57
N THR A 309 -8.72 11.26 -25.48
CA THR A 309 -9.74 10.22 -25.31
C THR A 309 -11.06 10.58 -25.99
N GLY A 310 -11.22 11.84 -26.41
CA GLY A 310 -12.49 12.40 -26.88
C GLY A 310 -13.47 12.77 -25.75
N SER A 311 -13.07 12.60 -24.49
CA SER A 311 -13.84 13.01 -23.31
C SER A 311 -13.39 14.39 -22.83
N ARG A 312 -14.31 15.37 -22.85
CA ARG A 312 -14.05 16.70 -22.26
C ARG A 312 -13.76 16.63 -20.76
N MET A 313 -14.27 15.62 -20.06
CA MET A 313 -13.95 15.43 -18.64
C MET A 313 -12.47 15.11 -18.46
N ASP A 314 -11.93 14.23 -19.32
CA ASP A 314 -10.55 13.77 -19.22
C ASP A 314 -9.57 14.89 -19.62
N GLU A 315 -9.97 15.80 -20.52
CA GLU A 315 -9.20 17.03 -20.83
C GLU A 315 -9.18 18.03 -19.67
N VAL A 316 -10.20 18.04 -18.82
CA VAL A 316 -10.29 18.94 -17.65
C VAL A 316 -9.53 18.39 -16.44
N ILE A 317 -9.46 17.06 -16.33
CA ILE A 317 -8.70 16.33 -15.29
C ILE A 317 -7.20 16.50 -15.52
#